data_AF-A0A351HY23-F1
#
_entry.id   AF-A0A351HY23-F1
#
_cell.length_a   1.000
_cell.length_b   1.000
_cell.length_c   1.000
_cell.angle_alpha   90.00
_cell.angle_beta   90.00
_cell.angle_gamma   90.00
#
_symmetry.space_group_name_H-M   'P 1'
#
loop_
_entity.id
_entity.type
_entity.pdbx_description
1 polymer ?
#
loop_
_entity_poly.entity_id
_entity_poly.type
_entity_poly.pdbx_seq_one_letter_code
_entity_poly.pdbx_strand_id
1 'polypeptide(L)'
;MLHVPYDELTEIFLLIDQALKPGGVLYASFKYGDFEGQRNGRYFTDLTEVRLMTVLKPINHFEIVETFVTDDVRSGHESVKWLNVIARKKQTRIWGDYETEVF
;
A
#
# COMPACT_ATOMS: atom_id res chain seq x y z
N MET A 1 -2.06 5.99 -6.69
CA MET A 1 -0.70 5.90 -7.22
C MET A 1 -0.74 4.93 -8.39
N LEU A 2 -0.99 5.39 -9.62
CA LEU A 2 -1.50 4.52 -10.70
C LEU A 2 -0.59 4.42 -11.92
N HIS A 3 0.42 5.29 -12.01
CA HIS A 3 1.17 5.53 -13.24
C HIS A 3 2.64 5.16 -13.06
N VAL A 4 2.89 4.02 -12.43
CA VAL A 4 4.22 3.49 -12.12
C VAL A 4 4.23 2.02 -12.52
N PRO A 5 5.29 1.52 -13.19
CA PRO A 5 5.52 0.09 -13.38
C PRO A 5 5.37 -0.73 -12.09
N TYR A 6 4.85 -1.94 -12.22
CA TYR A 6 4.57 -2.84 -11.10
C TYR A 6 5.84 -3.25 -10.36
N ASP A 7 6.93 -3.45 -11.09
CA ASP A 7 8.25 -3.81 -10.55
C ASP A 7 8.90 -2.67 -9.75
N GLU A 8 8.60 -1.42 -10.07
CA GLU A 8 9.05 -0.24 -9.33
C GLU A 8 8.24 0.01 -8.04
N LEU A 9 7.03 -0.54 -7.91
CA LEU A 9 6.16 -0.24 -6.76
C LEU A 9 6.80 -0.58 -5.42
N THR A 10 7.59 -1.66 -5.34
CA THR A 10 8.25 -2.07 -4.09
C THR A 10 9.20 -0.97 -3.60
N GLU A 11 9.98 -0.38 -4.51
CA GLU A 11 10.89 0.72 -4.18
C GLU A 11 10.13 1.97 -3.73
N ILE A 12 9.01 2.29 -4.38
CA ILE A 12 8.18 3.42 -3.98
C ILE A 12 7.60 3.22 -2.58
N PHE A 13 7.07 2.04 -2.26
CA PHE A 13 6.57 1.77 -0.92
C PHE A 13 7.69 1.78 0.13
N LEU A 14 8.94 1.43 -0.22
CA LEU A 14 10.09 1.59 0.67
C LEU A 14 10.39 3.07 0.96
N LEU A 15 10.31 3.94 -0.04
CA LEU A 15 10.46 5.39 0.15
C LEU A 15 9.35 5.95 1.03
N ILE A 16 8.11 5.47 0.86
CA ILE A 16 6.98 5.83 1.72
C ILE A 16 7.20 5.35 3.16
N ASP A 17 7.67 4.11 3.35
CA ASP A 17 8.03 3.60 4.68
C ASP A 17 9.05 4.53 5.35
N GLN A 18 10.13 4.89 4.66
CA GLN A 18 11.16 5.79 5.21
C GLN A 18 10.61 7.19 5.56
N ALA A 19 9.70 7.72 4.74
CA ALA A 19 9.09 9.02 4.96
C ALA A 19 8.07 9.03 6.12
N LEU A 20 7.43 7.90 6.42
CA LEU A 20 6.44 7.80 7.48
C LEU A 20 7.08 7.72 8.87
N LYS A 21 6.51 8.48 9.82
CA LYS A 21 6.80 8.33 11.25
C LYS A 21 6.30 6.97 11.75
N PRO A 22 6.88 6.41 12.82
CA PRO A 22 6.33 5.22 13.49
C PRO A 22 4.85 5.41 13.83
N GLY A 23 4.02 4.41 13.54
CA GLY A 23 2.56 4.48 13.70
C GLY A 23 1.82 5.32 12.65
N GLY A 24 2.54 5.94 11.71
CA GLY A 24 1.96 6.70 10.60
C GLY A 24 1.12 5.82 9.67
N VAL A 25 0.12 6.43 9.04
CA VAL A 25 -0.86 5.73 8.20
C VAL A 25 -0.63 6.09 6.73
N LEU A 26 -0.58 5.07 5.89
CA LEU A 26 -0.62 5.13 4.44
C LEU A 26 -2.02 4.79 3.96
N TYR A 27 -2.59 5.66 3.15
CA TYR A 27 -3.72 5.32 2.28
C TYR A 27 -3.26 5.33 0.83
N ALA A 28 -3.61 4.29 0.07
CA ALA A 28 -3.38 4.24 -1.35
C ALA A 28 -4.55 3.56 -2.07
N SER A 29 -4.78 3.97 -3.32
CA SER A 29 -5.76 3.34 -4.19
C SER A 29 -5.20 3.07 -5.59
N PHE A 30 -5.66 1.95 -6.13
CA PHE A 30 -5.29 1.40 -7.44
C PHE A 30 -6.56 0.94 -8.16
N LYS A 31 -6.57 0.92 -9.49
CA LYS A 31 -7.64 0.21 -10.20
C LYS A 31 -7.57 -1.27 -9.83
N TYR A 32 -8.73 -1.90 -9.64
CA TYR A 32 -8.82 -3.30 -9.29
C TYR A 32 -8.57 -4.19 -10.51
N GLY A 33 -7.60 -5.11 -10.42
CA GLY A 33 -7.29 -6.06 -11.50
C GLY A 33 -5.82 -6.45 -11.55
N ASP A 34 -5.43 -7.10 -12.64
CA ASP A 34 -4.08 -7.64 -12.87
C ASP A 34 -3.39 -7.05 -14.12
N PHE A 35 -3.98 -6.02 -14.70
CA PHE A 35 -3.40 -5.35 -15.87
C PHE A 35 -2.21 -4.45 -15.52
N GLU A 36 -1.27 -4.39 -16.45
CA GLU A 36 -0.21 -3.40 -16.47
C GLU A 36 0.05 -2.96 -17.92
N GLY A 37 0.23 -1.65 -18.15
CA GLY A 37 0.61 -1.11 -19.45
C GLY A 37 -0.11 0.17 -19.85
N GLN A 38 0.00 0.55 -21.12
CA GLN A 38 -0.56 1.80 -21.65
C GLN A 38 -2.06 1.66 -21.97
N ARG A 39 -2.88 2.62 -21.51
CA ARG A 39 -4.27 2.83 -21.93
C ARG A 39 -4.49 4.33 -22.16
N ASN A 40 -5.01 4.71 -23.32
CA ASN A 40 -5.33 6.11 -23.65
C ASN A 40 -4.16 7.10 -23.36
N GLY A 41 -2.94 6.69 -23.71
CA GLY A 41 -1.73 7.50 -23.53
C GLY A 41 -1.22 7.63 -22.09
N ARG A 42 -1.74 6.83 -21.15
CA ARG A 42 -1.25 6.77 -19.76
C ARG A 42 -0.91 5.34 -19.38
N TYR A 43 0.19 5.17 -18.66
CA TYR A 43 0.55 3.88 -18.08
C TYR A 43 -0.34 3.58 -16.88
N PHE A 44 -0.82 2.35 -16.72
CA PHE A 44 -1.59 1.92 -15.57
C PHE A 44 -0.99 0.66 -14.98
N THR A 45 -0.99 0.60 -13.65
CA THR A 45 -0.81 -0.65 -12.91
C THR A 45 -2.04 -0.88 -12.05
N ASP A 46 -2.80 -1.91 -12.41
CA ASP A 46 -3.97 -2.38 -11.69
C ASP A 46 -3.51 -3.42 -10.65
N LEU A 47 -4.09 -3.39 -9.45
CA LEU A 47 -3.74 -4.31 -8.36
C LEU A 47 -4.96 -5.06 -7.84
N THR A 48 -4.74 -6.34 -7.52
CA THR A 48 -5.54 -7.12 -6.58
C THR A 48 -4.86 -7.13 -5.21
N GLU A 49 -5.54 -7.64 -4.20
CA GLU A 49 -4.99 -7.85 -2.86
C GLU A 49 -3.72 -8.70 -2.92
N VAL A 50 -3.70 -9.76 -3.74
CA VAL A 50 -2.55 -10.66 -3.88
C VAL A 50 -1.33 -9.93 -4.47
N ARG A 51 -1.54 -9.11 -5.51
CA ARG A 51 -0.46 -8.30 -6.10
C ARG A 51 0.05 -7.25 -5.13
N LEU A 52 -0.85 -6.53 -4.46
CA LEU A 52 -0.49 -5.57 -3.43
C LEU A 52 0.36 -6.22 -2.32
N MET A 53 -0.09 -7.37 -1.79
CA MET A 53 0.66 -8.11 -0.77
C MET A 53 2.03 -8.55 -1.27
N THR A 54 2.16 -8.92 -2.55
CA THR A 54 3.45 -9.29 -3.15
C THR A 54 4.42 -8.10 -3.16
N VAL A 55 3.95 -6.92 -3.51
CA VAL A 55 4.73 -5.67 -3.50
C VAL A 55 5.12 -5.25 -2.08
N LEU A 56 4.23 -5.43 -1.10
CA LEU A 56 4.48 -5.02 0.28
C LEU A 56 5.28 -6.06 1.09
N LYS A 57 5.29 -7.33 0.69
CA LYS A 57 5.97 -8.43 1.40
C LYS A 57 7.44 -8.16 1.74
N PRO A 58 8.27 -7.56 0.87
CA PRO A 58 9.65 -7.20 1.20
C PRO A 58 9.76 -6.12 2.29
N ILE A 59 8.69 -5.34 2.48
CA ILE A 59 8.61 -4.19 3.38
C ILE A 59 7.88 -4.63 4.65
N ASN A 60 8.59 -5.38 5.50
CA ASN A 60 8.03 -5.95 6.74
C ASN A 60 7.71 -4.90 7.83
N HIS A 61 7.59 -3.62 7.46
CA HIS A 61 7.27 -2.50 8.36
C HIS A 61 5.83 -2.02 8.26
N PHE A 62 5.06 -2.50 7.26
CA PHE A 62 3.63 -2.20 7.18
C PHE A 62 2.78 -3.29 7.84
N GLU A 63 1.77 -2.86 8.58
CA GLU A 63 0.63 -3.65 8.99
C GLU A 63 -0.57 -3.21 8.14
N ILE A 64 -1.19 -4.14 7.41
CA ILE A 64 -2.43 -3.84 6.68
C ILE A 64 -3.56 -3.74 7.71
N VAL A 65 -4.12 -2.54 7.85
CA VAL A 65 -5.29 -2.30 8.70
C VAL A 65 -6.54 -2.80 7.98
N GLU A 66 -6.68 -2.45 6.70
CA GLU A 66 -7.82 -2.85 5.89
C GLU A 66 -7.50 -2.77 4.40
N THR A 67 -8.11 -3.66 3.62
CA THR A 67 -8.25 -3.54 2.17
C THR A 67 -9.71 -3.69 1.80
N PHE A 68 -10.20 -2.85 0.89
CA PHE A 68 -11.58 -2.90 0.43
C PHE A 68 -11.72 -2.42 -1.01
N VAL A 69 -12.73 -2.94 -1.71
CA VAL A 69 -13.01 -2.60 -3.11
C VAL A 69 -14.22 -1.68 -3.19
N THR A 70 -14.10 -0.60 -3.96
CA THR A 70 -15.20 0.34 -4.22
C THR A 70 -15.44 0.50 -5.71
N ASP A 71 -16.67 0.84 -6.08
CA ASP A 71 -16.98 1.29 -7.44
C ASP A 71 -16.52 2.74 -7.65
N ASP A 72 -16.22 3.11 -8.90
CA ASP A 72 -15.96 4.50 -9.27
C ASP A 72 -17.27 5.30 -9.21
N VAL A 73 -17.28 6.37 -8.43
CA VAL A 73 -18.47 7.19 -8.19
C VAL A 73 -18.80 8.14 -9.34
N ARG A 74 -17.94 8.24 -10.36
CA ARG A 74 -18.18 9.11 -11.51
C ARG A 74 -19.18 8.45 -12.46
N SER A 75 -20.21 9.19 -12.84
CA SER A 75 -21.20 8.74 -13.80
C SER A 75 -20.54 8.29 -15.11
N GLY A 76 -20.95 7.11 -15.61
CA GLY A 76 -20.38 6.48 -16.80
C GLY A 76 -19.11 5.65 -16.55
N HIS A 77 -18.68 5.50 -15.30
CA HIS A 77 -17.51 4.69 -14.91
C HIS A 77 -17.87 3.56 -13.93
N GLU A 78 -19.14 3.17 -13.84
CA GLU A 78 -19.66 2.23 -12.85
C GLU A 78 -19.02 0.83 -12.95
N SER A 79 -18.45 0.48 -14.11
CA SER A 79 -17.71 -0.77 -14.31
C SER A 79 -16.27 -0.73 -13.77
N VAL A 80 -15.76 0.44 -13.38
CA VAL A 80 -14.41 0.61 -12.85
C VAL A 80 -14.43 0.39 -11.35
N LYS A 81 -13.63 -0.57 -10.88
CA LYS A 81 -13.43 -0.86 -9.47
C LYS A 81 -12.07 -0.37 -8.99
N TRP A 82 -11.99 -0.05 -7.72
CA TRP A 82 -10.79 0.46 -7.06
C TRP A 82 -10.42 -0.44 -5.88
N LEU A 83 -9.19 -0.92 -5.85
CA LEU A 83 -8.58 -1.46 -4.63
C LEU A 83 -8.14 -0.29 -3.76
N ASN A 84 -8.62 -0.27 -2.52
CA ASN A 84 -8.18 0.66 -1.49
C ASN A 84 -7.40 -0.10 -0.42
N VAL A 85 -6.32 0.50 0.08
CA VAL A 85 -5.55 -0.02 1.20
C VAL A 85 -5.32 1.07 2.23
N ILE A 86 -5.54 0.70 3.49
CA ILE A 86 -5.07 1.44 4.66
C ILE A 86 -4.00 0.57 5.33
N ALA A 87 -2.78 1.08 5.40
CA ALA A 87 -1.66 0.42 6.05
C ALA A 87 -1.07 1.33 7.13
N ARG A 88 -0.62 0.74 8.22
CA ARG A 88 0.06 1.46 9.31
C ARG A 88 1.51 1.04 9.35
N LYS A 89 2.43 2.00 9.43
CA LYS A 89 3.82 1.70 9.74
C LYS A 89 3.90 1.20 11.19
N LYS A 90 4.49 0.02 11.39
CA LYS A 90 4.70 -0.60 12.70
C LYS A 90 5.44 0.38 13.61
N GLN A 91 5.13 0.31 14.91
CA GLN A 91 5.85 1.10 15.90
C GLN A 91 7.32 0.68 15.91
N THR A 92 8.21 1.66 16.03
CA THR A 92 9.61 1.39 16.34
C THR A 92 9.67 1.10 17.84
N ARG A 93 10.02 -0.13 18.23
CA ARG A 93 10.40 -0.40 19.62
C ARG A 93 11.69 0.36 19.90
N ILE A 94 11.60 1.49 20.60
CA ILE A 94 12.77 2.11 21.20
C ILE A 94 12.97 1.38 22.53
N TRP A 95 14.06 0.62 22.63
CA TRP A 95 14.43 -0.08 23.86
C TRP A 95 14.66 0.94 24.98
N GLY A 96 13.83 0.85 26.03
CA GLY A 96 13.90 1.68 27.23
C GLY A 96 13.08 1.13 28.41
N ASP A 97 12.64 -0.13 28.35
CA ASP A 97 12.03 -0.82 29.49
C ASP A 97 13.15 -1.51 30.26
N TYR A 98 13.65 -0.83 31.30
CA TYR A 98 14.46 -1.49 32.32
C TYR A 98 13.54 -2.44 33.09
N GLU A 99 13.63 -3.74 32.81
CA GLU A 99 13.21 -4.72 33.80
C GLU A 99 14.10 -4.50 35.03
N THR A 100 13.49 -4.07 36.13
CA THR A 100 14.09 -4.13 37.45
C THR A 100 14.37 -5.60 37.75
N GLU A 101 15.64 -5.99 37.71
CA GLU A 101 16.11 -7.12 38.52
C GLU A 101 15.78 -6.78 39.98
N VAL A 102 14.75 -7.42 40.52
CA VAL A 102 14.55 -7.51 41.96
C VAL A 102 15.13 -8.87 42.36
N PHE A 103 16.19 -8.79 43.17
CA PHE A 103 16.87 -9.91 43.83
C PHE A 103 15.91 -10.90 44.49
#